data_AF-A0A2T1GLA8-F1
#
_entry.id   AF-A0A2T1GLA8-F1
#
_cell.length_a   1.000
_cell.length_b   1.000
_cell.length_c   1.000
_cell.angle_alpha   90.00
_cell.angle_beta   90.00
_cell.angle_gamma   90.00
#
_symmetry.space_group_name_H-M   'P 1'
#
loop_
_entity.id
_entity.type
_entity.pdbx_description
1 polymer ?
#
loop_
_entity_poly.entity_id
_entity_poly.type
_entity_poly.pdbx_seq_one_letter_code
_entity_poly.pdbx_strand_id
1 'polypeptide(L)'
;MRNSTPIPPLAIEKAEAAYGVMSPLNAALTKFQTDADLRFHCYENLSISETFRSKLIDGIDLLAIDLGLAKTTRTLTESGDDIFPFM
;
A
#
# COMPACT_ATOMS: atom_id res chain seq x y z
N MET A 1 8.44 26.55 -14.69
CA MET A 1 9.54 27.25 -14.01
C MET A 1 9.98 26.39 -12.83
N ARG A 2 11.26 26.05 -12.70
CA ARG A 2 11.79 25.38 -11.49
C ARG A 2 11.92 26.44 -10.40
N ASN A 3 11.31 26.18 -9.24
CA ASN A 3 11.46 27.05 -8.07
C ASN A 3 12.95 27.10 -7.73
N SER A 4 13.57 28.28 -7.80
CA SER A 4 15.02 28.48 -7.64
C SER A 4 15.43 28.60 -6.17
N THR A 5 14.46 28.58 -5.27
CA THR A 5 14.68 28.59 -3.83
C THR A 5 15.31 27.25 -3.40
N PRO A 6 16.40 27.29 -2.62
CA PRO A 6 16.97 26.08 -2.05
C PRO A 6 15.94 25.41 -1.15
N ILE A 7 15.89 24.08 -1.21
CA ILE A 7 15.01 23.29 -0.34
C ILE A 7 15.42 23.56 1.11
N PRO A 8 14.49 23.93 2.01
CA PRO A 8 14.81 24.17 3.41
C PRO A 8 15.52 22.96 4.03
N PRO A 9 16.61 23.13 4.78
CA PRO A 9 17.34 22.01 5.39
C PRO A 9 16.43 21.09 6.21
N LEU A 10 15.46 21.65 6.95
CA LEU A 10 14.47 20.89 7.71
C LEU A 10 13.63 19.95 6.83
N ALA A 11 13.32 20.35 5.60
CA ALA A 11 12.57 19.50 4.67
C ALA A 11 13.46 18.35 4.14
N ILE A 12 14.75 18.60 3.97
CA ILE A 12 15.74 17.57 3.59
C ILE A 12 15.90 16.58 4.74
N GLU A 13 16.16 17.05 5.96
CA GLU A 13 16.29 16.21 7.16
C GLU A 13 15.04 15.36 7.40
N LYS A 14 13.84 15.94 7.22
CA LYS A 14 12.59 15.19 7.34
C LYS A 14 12.47 14.08 6.29
N ALA A 15 12.87 14.35 5.05
CA ALA A 15 12.89 13.34 3.99
C ALA A 15 13.94 12.25 4.28
N GLU A 16 15.12 12.64 4.77
CA GLU A 16 16.20 11.71 5.11
C GLU A 16 15.84 10.81 6.28
N ALA A 17 15.22 11.36 7.33
CA ALA A 17 14.71 10.59 8.46
C ALA A 17 13.66 9.55 8.04
N ALA A 18 12.88 9.84 7.00
CA ALA A 18 11.90 8.90 6.46
C ALA A 18 12.55 7.70 5.73
N TYR A 19 13.83 7.76 5.33
CA TYR A 19 14.49 6.57 4.74
C TYR A 19 14.53 5.38 5.72
N GLY A 20 14.62 5.67 7.03
CA GLY A 20 14.57 4.63 8.06
C GLY A 20 13.25 3.85 8.08
N VAL A 21 12.15 4.44 7.60
CA VAL A 21 10.83 3.77 7.55
C VAL A 21 10.59 3.00 6.26
N MET A 22 11.40 3.22 5.21
CA MET A 22 11.21 2.54 3.92
C MET A 22 11.51 1.05 4.00
N SER A 23 12.55 0.66 4.76
CA SER A 23 12.88 -0.75 4.98
C SER A 23 11.76 -1.54 5.67
N PRO A 24 11.25 -1.11 6.84
CA PRO A 24 10.14 -1.81 7.49
C PRO A 24 8.84 -1.74 6.68
N LEU A 25 8.59 -0.65 5.93
CA LEU A 25 7.44 -0.56 5.03
C LEU A 25 7.51 -1.62 3.91
N ASN A 26 8.66 -1.72 3.23
CA ASN A 26 8.84 -2.73 2.18
C ASN A 26 8.68 -4.15 2.72
N ALA A 27 9.19 -4.42 3.92
CA ALA A 27 9.02 -5.72 4.57
C ALA A 27 7.55 -6.02 4.89
N ALA A 28 6.81 -5.03 5.41
CA ALA A 28 5.39 -5.17 5.71
C ALA A 28 4.55 -5.39 4.44
N LEU A 29 4.81 -4.61 3.39
CA LEU A 29 4.16 -4.76 2.08
C LEU A 29 4.44 -6.14 1.49
N THR A 30 5.71 -6.56 1.45
CA THR A 30 6.08 -7.89 0.93
C THR A 30 5.35 -8.98 1.69
N LYS A 31 5.34 -8.93 3.03
CA LYS A 31 4.67 -9.92 3.86
C LYS A 31 3.16 -9.93 3.58
N PHE A 32 2.53 -8.76 3.56
CA PHE A 32 1.11 -8.63 3.21
C PHE A 32 0.84 -9.22 1.82
N GLN A 33 1.67 -8.95 0.81
CA GLN A 33 1.45 -9.40 -0.57
C GLN A 33 1.56 -10.92 -0.76
N THR A 34 2.43 -11.58 0.01
CA THR A 34 2.70 -13.01 -0.15
C THR A 34 1.92 -13.92 0.78
N ASP A 35 1.49 -13.43 1.94
CA ASP A 35 0.87 -14.22 3.01
C ASP A 35 -0.65 -13.95 3.07
N ALA A 36 -1.44 -14.80 2.43
CA ALA A 36 -2.89 -14.66 2.35
C ALA A 36 -3.58 -14.81 3.72
N ASP A 37 -3.06 -15.67 4.60
CA ASP A 37 -3.61 -15.87 5.94
C ASP A 37 -3.40 -14.63 6.81
N LEU A 38 -2.20 -14.03 6.73
CA LEU A 38 -1.92 -12.77 7.39
C LEU A 38 -2.83 -11.65 6.87
N ARG A 39 -3.03 -11.54 5.54
CA ARG A 39 -3.97 -10.55 5.00
C ARG A 39 -5.38 -10.76 5.52
N PHE A 40 -5.85 -12.01 5.54
CA PHE A 40 -7.16 -12.34 6.08
C PHE A 40 -7.30 -11.87 7.52
N HIS A 41 -6.32 -12.15 8.38
CA HIS A 41 -6.30 -11.65 9.75
C HIS A 41 -6.27 -10.12 9.84
N CYS A 42 -5.56 -9.43 8.94
CA CYS A 42 -5.60 -7.97 8.86
C CYS A 42 -7.01 -7.47 8.57
N TYR A 43 -7.74 -8.08 7.62
CA TYR A 43 -9.12 -7.69 7.31
C TYR A 43 -10.04 -7.90 8.51
N GLU A 44 -9.96 -9.05 9.17
CA GLU A 44 -10.80 -9.35 10.33
C GLU A 44 -10.54 -8.38 11.49
N ASN A 45 -9.26 -8.15 11.83
CA ASN A 45 -8.88 -7.27 12.93
C ASN A 45 -9.24 -5.80 12.67
N LEU A 46 -9.23 -5.37 11.40
CA LEU A 46 -9.61 -4.03 11.00
C LEU A 46 -11.08 -3.92 10.60
N SER A 47 -11.86 -5.00 10.71
CA SER A 47 -13.27 -5.08 10.29
C SER A 47 -13.50 -4.60 8.85
N ILE A 48 -12.61 -4.98 7.94
CA ILE A 48 -12.72 -4.66 6.51
C ILE A 48 -13.71 -5.63 5.85
N SER A 49 -14.86 -5.09 5.44
CA SER A 49 -15.86 -5.80 4.65
C SER A 49 -15.26 -6.41 3.39
N GLU A 50 -15.71 -7.62 3.01
CA GLU A 50 -15.29 -8.30 1.79
C GLU A 50 -15.42 -7.43 0.54
N THR A 51 -16.50 -6.66 0.45
CA THR A 51 -16.79 -5.71 -0.65
C THR A 51 -15.70 -4.64 -0.84
N PHE A 52 -14.91 -4.33 0.20
CA PHE A 52 -13.83 -3.34 0.11
C PHE A 52 -12.45 -3.96 -0.04
N ARG A 53 -12.31 -5.29 0.05
CA ARG A 53 -10.99 -5.96 0.04
C ARG A 53 -10.27 -5.78 -1.30
N SER A 54 -10.97 -5.94 -2.43
CA SER A 54 -10.37 -5.75 -3.77
C SER A 54 -9.81 -4.32 -3.93
N LYS A 55 -10.63 -3.30 -3.64
CA LYS A 55 -10.23 -1.88 -3.73
C LYS A 55 -9.12 -1.50 -2.75
N LEU A 56 -9.10 -2.10 -1.56
CA LEU A 56 -8.00 -1.93 -0.60
C LEU A 56 -6.69 -2.46 -1.20
N ILE A 57 -6.71 -3.67 -1.76
CA ILE A 57 -5.54 -4.26 -2.40
C ILE A 57 -5.09 -3.43 -3.61
N ASP A 58 -6.01 -2.86 -4.39
CA ASP A 58 -5.65 -1.94 -5.48
C ASP A 58 -4.79 -0.76 -4.97
N GLY A 59 -5.20 -0.14 -3.85
CA GLY A 59 -4.44 0.95 -3.24
C GLY A 59 -3.06 0.51 -2.75
N ILE A 60 -2.97 -0.67 -2.15
CA ILE A 60 -1.70 -1.25 -1.70
C ILE A 60 -0.80 -1.61 -2.90
N ASP A 61 -1.36 -2.12 -3.98
CA ASP A 61 -0.63 -2.45 -5.21
C ASP A 61 -0.08 -1.19 -5.89
N LEU A 62 -0.82 -0.07 -5.87
CA LEU A 62 -0.32 1.22 -6.36
C LEU A 62 0.90 1.69 -5.54
N LEU A 63 0.81 1.63 -4.21
CA LEU A 63 1.94 1.97 -3.34
C LEU A 63 3.14 1.05 -3.55
N ALA A 64 2.89 -0.25 -3.74
CA ALA A 64 3.94 -1.23 -4.00
C ALA A 64 4.68 -0.96 -5.32
N ILE A 65 3.95 -0.57 -6.37
CA ILE A 65 4.53 -0.18 -7.67
C ILE A 65 5.45 1.03 -7.51
N ASP A 66 5.04 2.05 -6.75
CA ASP A 66 5.87 3.24 -6.49
C ASP A 66 7.18 2.90 -5.77
N LEU A 67 7.19 1.79 -5.02
CA LEU A 67 8.35 1.26 -4.30
C LEU A 67 9.12 0.19 -5.09
N GLY A 68 8.72 -0.12 -6.32
CA GLY A 68 9.37 -1.11 -7.18
C GLY A 68 9.10 -2.57 -6.79
N LEU A 69 8.04 -2.84 -6.01
CA LEU A 69 7.62 -4.17 -5.60
C LEU A 69 6.61 -4.77 -6.59
N ALA A 70 6.44 -6.09 -6.54
CA ALA A 70 5.41 -6.78 -7.31
C ALA A 70 4.00 -6.47 -6.78
N LYS A 71 2.97 -6.80 -7.56
CA LYS A 71 1.58 -6.75 -7.10
C LYS A 71 1.24 -7.92 -6.17
N THR A 72 0.21 -7.75 -5.37
CA THR A 72 -0.37 -8.78 -4.49
C THR A 72 -0.89 -9.97 -5.28
N THR A 73 -0.53 -11.18 -4.87
CA THR A 73 -1.18 -12.40 -5.39
C THR A 73 -2.52 -12.60 -4.68
N ARG A 74 -3.61 -12.25 -5.36
CA ARG A 74 -4.97 -12.24 -4.81
C ARG A 74 -5.58 -13.64 -4.74
N THR A 75 -6.39 -13.87 -3.73
CA THR A 75 -7.33 -15.00 -3.66
C THR A 75 -8.61 -14.68 -4.44
N LEU A 76 -9.51 -15.67 -4.58
CA LEU A 76 -10.79 -15.48 -5.28
C LEU A 76 -11.66 -14.39 -4.64
N THR A 77 -11.74 -14.35 -3.30
CA THR A 77 -12.53 -13.35 -2.55
C THR A 77 -11.92 -11.95 -2.62
N GLU A 78 -10.64 -11.85 -2.94
CA GLU A 78 -9.91 -10.60 -3.14
C GLU A 78 -9.93 -10.10 -4.59
N SER A 79 -10.38 -10.95 -5.52
CA SER A 79 -10.47 -10.65 -6.96
C SER A 79 -11.89 -10.26 -7.38
N GLY A 80 -12.82 -10.19 -6.42
CA GLY A 80 -14.18 -9.71 -6.66
C GLY A 80 -14.13 -8.21 -6.96
N ASP A 81 -14.13 -7.86 -8.24
CA ASP A 81 -14.57 -6.54 -8.66
C ASP A 81 -16.07 -6.48 -8.34
N ASP A 82 -16.42 -5.82 -7.25
CA ASP A 82 -17.72 -5.20 -7.17
C ASP A 82 -17.77 -4.21 -8.34
N ILE A 83 -18.36 -4.67 -9.45
CA ILE A 83 -18.95 -3.78 -10.46
C ILE A 83 -19.94 -2.95 -9.67
N PHE A 84 -19.51 -1.81 -9.12
CA PHE A 84 -20.43 -0.81 -8.62
C PHE A 84 -21.22 -0.34 -9.84
N PRO A 85 -22.50 -0.72 -9.98
CA PRO A 85 -23.33 -0.19 -11.04
C PRO A 85 -23.79 1.17 -10.51
N PHE A 86 -22.94 2.17 -10.69
CA PHE A 86 -23.17 3.58 -10.35
C PHE A 86 -23.24 3.93 -8.86
N MET A 87 -22.65 5.09 -8.54
CA MET A 87 -23.05 6.03 -7.48
C MET A 87 -22.78 5.68 -6.01
#